data_AF-A0A2G2G4W3-F1
#
_entry.id   AF-A0A2G2G4W3-F1
#
_cell.length_a   1.000
_cell.length_b   1.000
_cell.length_c   1.000
_cell.angle_alpha   90.00
_cell.angle_beta   90.00
_cell.angle_gamma   90.00
#
_symmetry.space_group_name_H-M   'P 1'
#
loop_
_entity.id
_entity.type
_entity.pdbx_description
1 polymer ?
#
loop_
_entity_poly.entity_id
_entity_poly.type
_entity_poly.pdbx_seq_one_letter_code
_entity_poly.pdbx_strand_id
1 'polypeptide(L)'
;MKKEIKEKLENIIELVNNAMVDPDIDIDYCIPEVDTTLKACDQSGEPYILLTYVVSEYTKPTRKIYLGSTDLLRTAEEVSNKVTTSIIEFKAQIDSVEMG
;
A
#
# COMPACT_ATOMS: atom_id res chain seq x y z
N MET A 1 -16.07 -2.31 11.44
CA MET A 1 -15.80 -0.99 10.80
C MET A 1 -17.10 -0.35 10.28
N LYS A 2 -17.19 0.98 10.06
CA LYS A 2 -18.39 1.59 9.41
C LYS A 2 -18.43 1.22 7.92
N LYS A 3 -19.62 0.96 7.35
CA LYS A 3 -19.80 0.56 5.95
C LYS A 3 -19.13 1.53 4.95
N GLU A 4 -19.30 2.84 5.18
CA GLU A 4 -18.70 3.88 4.33
C GLU A 4 -17.16 3.84 4.32
N ILE A 5 -16.53 3.52 5.45
CA ILE A 5 -15.08 3.36 5.54
C ILE A 5 -14.65 2.11 4.77
N LYS A 6 -15.45 1.04 4.84
CA LYS A 6 -15.21 -0.21 4.10
C LYS A 6 -15.18 0.05 2.58
N GLU A 7 -16.26 0.65 2.07
CA GLU A 7 -16.40 0.98 0.63
C GLU A 7 -15.27 1.92 0.16
N LYS A 8 -14.84 2.85 1.01
CA LYS A 8 -13.70 3.72 0.71
C LYS A 8 -12.38 2.96 0.61
N LEU A 9 -12.12 2.02 1.53
CA LEU A 9 -10.91 1.21 1.48
C LEU A 9 -10.90 0.29 0.25
N GLU A 10 -12.03 -0.29 -0.12
CA GLU A 10 -12.20 -1.04 -1.37
C GLU A 10 -11.86 -0.18 -2.60
N ASN A 11 -12.36 1.07 -2.65
CA ASN A 11 -12.02 2.00 -3.72
C ASN A 11 -10.53 2.37 -3.74
N ILE A 12 -9.89 2.51 -2.58
CA ILE A 12 -8.44 2.78 -2.52
C ILE A 12 -7.65 1.59 -3.10
N ILE A 13 -8.02 0.36 -2.77
CA ILE A 13 -7.39 -0.85 -3.31
C ILE A 13 -7.50 -0.86 -4.84
N GLU A 14 -8.70 -0.63 -5.37
CA GLU A 14 -8.94 -0.61 -6.81
C GLU A 14 -8.14 0.49 -7.51
N LEU A 15 -8.13 1.71 -6.97
CA LEU A 15 -7.36 2.82 -7.54
C LEU A 15 -5.85 2.56 -7.52
N VAL A 16 -5.33 1.97 -6.44
CA VAL A 16 -3.91 1.64 -6.32
C VAL A 16 -3.53 0.54 -7.31
N ASN A 17 -4.32 -0.53 -7.40
CA ASN A 17 -4.07 -1.63 -8.34
C ASN A 17 -4.17 -1.19 -9.81
N ASN A 18 -5.08 -0.28 -10.13
CA ASN A 18 -5.20 0.25 -11.49
C ASN A 18 -4.07 1.24 -11.83
N ALA A 19 -3.66 2.07 -10.87
CA ALA A 19 -2.59 3.04 -11.08
C ALA A 19 -1.21 2.40 -11.17
N MET A 20 -1.03 1.24 -10.54
CA MET A 20 0.25 0.55 -10.44
C MET A 20 0.21 -0.85 -11.06
N VAL A 21 0.72 -0.92 -12.28
CA VAL A 21 1.07 -2.18 -12.95
C VAL A 21 2.59 -2.20 -13.10
N ASP A 22 3.30 -2.42 -12.00
CA ASP A 22 4.76 -2.52 -11.98
C ASP A 22 5.15 -3.96 -11.60
N PRO A 23 5.82 -4.72 -12.49
CA PRO A 23 6.19 -6.11 -12.21
C PRO A 23 7.26 -6.26 -11.11
N ASP A 24 7.97 -5.19 -10.77
CA ASP A 24 9.00 -5.18 -9.74
C ASP A 24 8.43 -4.80 -8.35
N ILE A 25 7.12 -4.49 -8.26
CA ILE A 25 6.43 -4.15 -7.02
C ILE A 25 5.34 -5.16 -6.71
N ASP A 26 5.48 -5.87 -5.60
CA ASP A 26 4.37 -6.59 -4.97
C ASP A 26 3.64 -5.64 -4.01
N ILE A 27 2.32 -5.55 -4.19
CA ILE A 27 1.42 -4.78 -3.31
C ILE A 27 0.57 -5.76 -2.52
N ASP A 28 0.69 -5.65 -1.21
CA ASP A 28 -0.04 -6.46 -0.25
C ASP A 28 -0.91 -5.58 0.64
N TYR A 29 -2.05 -6.10 1.06
CA TYR A 29 -3.01 -5.38 1.89
C TYR A 29 -3.18 -6.08 3.23
N CYS A 30 -3.14 -5.29 4.31
CA CYS A 30 -3.61 -5.68 5.62
C CYS A 30 -4.72 -4.72 6.02
N ILE A 31 -5.94 -5.01 5.57
CA ILE A 31 -7.12 -4.22 5.86
C ILE A 31 -8.16 -5.13 6.50
N PRO A 32 -8.32 -5.07 7.84
CA PRO A 32 -9.30 -5.88 8.56
C PRO A 32 -10.70 -5.68 7.97
N GLU A 33 -11.46 -6.77 7.84
CA GLU A 33 -12.85 -6.79 7.34
C GLU A 33 -13.07 -6.39 5.86
N VAL A 34 -12.01 -6.04 5.10
CA VAL A 34 -12.07 -5.69 3.67
C VAL A 34 -11.33 -6.72 2.83
N ASP A 35 -10.00 -6.64 2.84
CA ASP A 35 -9.14 -7.51 2.04
C ASP A 35 -7.80 -7.63 2.77
N THR A 36 -7.31 -8.86 2.82
CA THR A 36 -6.12 -9.20 3.58
C THR A 36 -5.37 -10.26 2.80
N THR A 37 -4.44 -9.81 1.96
CA THR A 37 -3.53 -10.71 1.24
C THR A 37 -2.40 -11.20 2.15
N LEU A 38 -2.12 -10.44 3.22
CA LEU A 38 -1.11 -10.78 4.22
C LEU A 38 -1.62 -11.78 5.25
N LYS A 39 -1.08 -13.01 5.21
CA LYS A 39 -1.38 -14.05 6.22
C LYS A 39 -1.07 -13.64 7.66
N ALA A 40 -0.08 -12.76 7.85
CA ALA A 40 0.33 -12.25 9.15
C ALA A 40 -0.29 -10.87 9.48
N CYS A 41 -1.34 -10.48 8.76
CA CYS A 41 -2.05 -9.24 9.05
C CYS A 41 -2.68 -9.31 10.44
N ASP A 42 -2.32 -8.35 11.29
CA ASP A 42 -2.93 -8.21 12.60
C ASP A 42 -4.33 -7.61 12.43
N GLN A 43 -5.36 -8.43 12.60
CA GLN A 43 -6.75 -8.01 12.40
C GLN A 43 -7.25 -7.02 13.47
N SER A 44 -6.48 -6.78 14.53
CA SER A 44 -6.74 -5.74 15.52
C SER A 44 -5.89 -4.48 15.31
N GLY A 45 -4.98 -4.50 14.33
CA GLY A 45 -4.08 -3.40 14.02
C GLY A 45 -4.68 -2.34 13.11
N GLU A 46 -3.97 -1.23 12.97
CA GLU A 46 -4.32 -0.19 12.00
C GLU A 46 -4.18 -0.73 10.56
N PRO A 47 -5.13 -0.42 9.66
CA PRO A 47 -5.06 -0.89 8.29
C PRO A 47 -3.83 -0.29 7.59
N TYR A 48 -3.14 -1.09 6.79
CA TYR A 48 -1.98 -0.63 6.03
C TYR A 48 -1.84 -1.36 4.70
N ILE A 49 -1.10 -0.71 3.80
CA ILE A 49 -0.64 -1.26 2.53
C ILE A 49 0.85 -1.59 2.71
N LEU A 50 1.24 -2.81 2.37
CA LEU A 50 2.63 -3.24 2.34
C LEU A 50 3.10 -3.23 0.90
N LEU A 51 4.17 -2.49 0.67
CA LEU A 51 4.88 -2.48 -0.59
C LEU A 51 6.13 -3.35 -0.43
N THR A 52 6.36 -4.22 -1.40
CA THR A 52 7.58 -5.03 -1.48
C THR A 52 8.21 -4.78 -2.84
N TYR A 53 9.40 -4.20 -2.86
CA TYR A 53 10.16 -4.00 -4.09
C TYR A 53 11.07 -5.20 -4.32
N VAL A 54 10.93 -5.88 -5.46
CA VAL A 54 11.68 -7.10 -5.75
C VAL A 54 12.95 -6.75 -6.53
N VAL A 55 14.01 -6.35 -5.83
CA VAL A 55 15.33 -6.12 -6.46
C VAL A 55 15.94 -7.46 -6.91
N SER A 56 15.84 -8.48 -6.05
CA SER A 56 16.27 -9.84 -6.34
C SER A 56 15.53 -10.85 -5.48
N GLU A 57 15.83 -12.15 -5.63
CA GLU A 57 15.27 -13.20 -4.79
C GLU A 57 15.57 -12.98 -3.30
N TYR A 58 16.71 -12.39 -2.96
CA TYR A 58 17.20 -12.19 -1.58
C TYR A 58 17.05 -10.76 -1.08
N THR A 59 16.89 -9.78 -1.99
CA THR A 59 16.77 -8.36 -1.65
C THR A 59 15.36 -7.89 -1.99
N LYS A 60 14.51 -7.88 -0.97
CA LYS A 60 13.11 -7.47 -1.08
C LYS A 60 12.78 -6.40 -0.03
N PRO A 61 13.30 -5.17 -0.17
CA PRO A 61 12.97 -4.10 0.77
C PRO A 61 11.46 -3.87 0.78
N THR A 62 10.94 -3.61 1.98
CA THR A 62 9.50 -3.40 2.19
C THR A 62 9.22 -2.04 2.81
N ARG A 63 8.04 -1.49 2.52
CA ARG A 63 7.55 -0.25 3.12
C ARG A 63 6.08 -0.40 3.49
N LYS A 64 5.74 -0.04 4.73
CA LYS A 64 4.35 0.01 5.21
C LYS A 64 3.81 1.42 5.07
N ILE A 65 2.64 1.54 4.46
CA ILE A 65 1.85 2.78 4.40
C ILE A 65 0.60 2.58 5.24
N TYR A 66 0.61 3.15 6.44
CA TYR A 66 -0.54 3.09 7.35
C TYR A 66 -1.67 3.99 6.85
N LEU A 67 -2.87 3.42 6.78
CA LEU A 67 -4.11 4.12 6.47
C LEU A 67 -4.76 4.59 7.77
N GLY A 68 -4.08 5.52 8.45
CA GLY A 68 -4.49 6.01 9.75
C GLY A 68 -5.77 6.86 9.71
N SER A 69 -6.25 7.25 10.90
CA SER A 69 -7.50 8.02 11.06
C SER A 69 -7.59 9.28 10.19
N THR A 70 -6.47 9.97 9.95
CA THR A 70 -6.41 11.18 9.11
C THR A 70 -6.59 10.88 7.62
N ASP A 71 -6.06 9.75 7.14
CA ASP A 71 -6.26 9.30 5.76
C ASP A 71 -7.71 8.84 5.56
N LEU A 72 -8.34 8.27 6.60
CA LEU A 72 -9.76 7.92 6.58
C LEU A 72 -10.69 9.13 6.47
N LEU A 73 -10.24 10.34 6.84
CA LEU A 73 -11.00 11.59 6.66
C LEU A 73 -10.89 12.20 5.25
N ARG A 74 -9.95 11.75 4.42
CA ARG A 74 -9.73 12.28 3.05
C ARG A 74 -10.64 11.60 2.02
N THR A 75 -10.54 11.94 0.75
CA THR A 75 -11.17 11.16 -0.33
C THR A 75 -10.38 9.88 -0.65
N ALA A 76 -11.01 8.89 -1.29
CA ALA A 76 -10.29 7.70 -1.77
C ALA A 76 -9.17 8.07 -2.75
N GLU A 77 -9.44 9.04 -3.63
CA GLU A 77 -8.49 9.56 -4.63
C GLU A 77 -7.27 10.24 -3.99
N GLU A 78 -7.46 11.06 -2.96
CA GLU A 78 -6.34 11.67 -2.24
C GLU A 78 -5.44 10.62 -1.56
N VAL A 79 -6.06 9.58 -1.00
CA VAL A 79 -5.32 8.49 -0.35
C VAL A 79 -4.58 7.65 -1.41
N SER A 80 -5.23 7.30 -2.51
CA SER A 80 -4.57 6.56 -3.60
C SER A 80 -3.41 7.36 -4.19
N ASN A 81 -3.57 8.66 -4.41
CA ASN A 81 -2.49 9.53 -4.91
C ASN A 81 -1.30 9.59 -3.95
N LYS A 82 -1.55 9.65 -2.64
CA LYS A 82 -0.50 9.56 -1.61
C LYS A 82 0.22 8.22 -1.68
N VAL A 83 -0.52 7.12 -1.81
CA VAL A 83 0.04 5.76 -1.91
C VAL A 83 0.91 5.64 -3.15
N THR A 84 0.40 6.02 -4.33
CA THR A 84 1.14 6.04 -5.60
C THR A 84 2.41 6.87 -5.50
N THR A 85 2.34 8.06 -4.93
CA THR A 85 3.51 8.93 -4.71
C THR A 85 4.55 8.23 -3.83
N SER A 86 4.11 7.61 -2.73
CA SER A 86 5.00 6.90 -1.82
C SER A 86 5.68 5.70 -2.47
N ILE A 87 5.02 5.03 -3.43
CA ILE A 87 5.66 3.97 -4.23
C ILE A 87 6.74 4.55 -5.13
N ILE A 88 6.42 5.60 -5.90
CA ILE A 88 7.37 6.25 -6.81
C ILE A 88 8.62 6.68 -6.04
N GLU A 89 8.43 7.31 -4.89
CA GLU A 89 9.52 7.71 -4.00
C GLU A 89 10.30 6.52 -3.45
N PHE A 90 9.63 5.42 -3.11
CA PHE A 90 10.27 4.21 -2.61
C PHE A 90 11.16 3.57 -3.66
N LYS A 91 10.67 3.45 -4.89
CA LYS A 91 11.43 2.98 -6.05
C LYS A 91 12.65 3.85 -6.31
N ALA A 92 12.45 5.17 -6.40
CA ALA A 92 13.54 6.12 -6.62
C ALA A 92 14.62 6.06 -5.53
N GLN A 93 14.24 5.82 -4.26
CA GLN A 93 15.19 5.63 -3.17
C GLN A 93 16.05 4.37 -3.36
N ILE A 94 15.45 3.26 -3.79
CA ILE A 94 16.16 2.00 -4.02
C ILE A 94 17.07 2.11 -5.24
N ASP A 95 16.55 2.61 -6.37
CA ASP A 95 17.31 2.79 -7.61
C ASP A 95 18.51 3.73 -7.39
N SER A 96 18.34 4.78 -6.57
CA SER A 96 19.44 5.68 -6.21
C SER A 96 20.51 5.03 -5.33
N VAL A 97 20.16 4.02 -4.53
CA VAL A 97 21.11 3.27 -3.70
C VAL A 97 21.85 2.24 -4.54
N GLU A 98 21.21 1.64 -5.55
CA GLU A 98 21.87 0.67 -6.45
C GLU A 98 22.86 1.30 -7.44
N MET A 99 22.67 2.59 -7.78
CA MET A 99 23.58 3.32 -8.68
C MET A 99 24.73 4.07 -7.97
N GLY A 100 24.85 3.93 -6.64
CA GLY A 100 25.82 4.64 -5.80
C GLY A 100 27.08 3.84 -5.46
#